data_AF-R5Q0V8-F1
#
_entry.id   AF-R5Q0V8-F1
#
_cell.length_a   1.000
_cell.length_b   1.000
_cell.length_c   1.000
_cell.angle_alpha   90.00
_cell.angle_beta   90.00
_cell.angle_gamma   90.00
#
_symmetry.space_group_name_H-M   'P 1'
#
loop_
_entity.id
_entity.type
_entity.pdbx_description
1 polymer ?
#
loop_
_entity_poly.entity_id
_entity_poly.type
_entity_poly.pdbx_seq_one_letter_code
_entity_poly.pdbx_strand_id
1 'polypeptide(L)'
;MAVDDEEELTIDDLEDDAGDLPLPSEEDEDPPWGATMVINDTTYAVSLFWQPLQDVDDPLPEVKETADGVMEGADLYCLRKGASSQYGIGNSQEGHKPGQPSAAAAVADIFADRSSSVAVFKVDEGWWFIAVRNDLILSEEDILYLNEEDAKRAFFAMMAVPDWGRKIAPASWGIDGTEEVDLWDILKSPGQSKLIRIGGGGKDQKTLLIAGGAGLLVLLIGYKLVSGLFTPSAPKRIKPIVPLPALVEEAPVKKVVEIKPWEKLNVLDDVLFRCYAGIQQVRTMVIPGWRLDNVSCNASGVTANWTMMWGHIGWVKRAFEEYSTKGMDYFVSEDAKSAIATISIGEIPTHTSTPKYSVYEAREELNNIFQAMKANIRMTEERGKPPQYKTSANGLDTEIVPGTRVYSNLKFSFSSEYPPGDWLSLFKKFPGLEILNLTFTPDKSIWNYEGKIYEAIR
;
A
#
# COMPACT_ATOMS: atom_id res chain seq x y z
N MET A 1 72.36 25.85 -5.76
CA MET A 1 72.59 24.39 -5.62
C MET A 1 71.78 24.01 -4.39
N ALA A 2 70.50 23.65 -4.54
CA ALA A 2 69.99 22.33 -4.96
C ALA A 2 70.29 21.29 -3.85
N VAL A 3 69.36 20.50 -3.30
CA VAL A 3 68.04 20.00 -3.74
C VAL A 3 67.19 19.70 -2.48
N ASP A 4 65.86 19.82 -2.63
CA ASP A 4 64.81 19.18 -1.81
C ASP A 4 64.94 17.64 -1.81
N ASP A 5 64.19 16.95 -0.94
CA ASP A 5 63.46 15.70 -1.24
C ASP A 5 62.67 15.30 0.01
N GLU A 6 61.38 15.66 0.04
CA GLU A 6 60.37 15.03 0.90
C GLU A 6 59.77 13.86 0.10
N GLU A 7 59.96 12.63 0.57
CA GLU A 7 59.33 11.43 0.01
C GLU A 7 57.85 11.35 0.44
N GLU A 8 56.99 11.33 -0.57
CA GLU A 8 55.54 11.17 -0.49
C GLU A 8 55.19 9.67 -0.37
N LEU A 9 54.55 9.27 0.72
CA LEU A 9 54.03 7.91 0.94
C LEU A 9 52.82 7.67 0.03
N THR A 10 52.96 6.78 -0.95
CA THR A 10 51.88 6.36 -1.85
C THR A 10 50.96 5.31 -1.21
N ILE A 11 49.67 5.42 -1.52
CA ILE A 11 48.54 4.58 -1.06
C ILE A 11 48.54 3.17 -1.71
N ASP A 12 49.63 2.75 -2.34
CA ASP A 12 49.74 1.46 -3.03
C ASP A 12 50.34 0.33 -2.17
N ASP A 13 50.75 0.61 -0.92
CA ASP A 13 51.40 -0.38 -0.03
C ASP A 13 50.46 -1.01 1.03
N LEU A 14 49.14 -0.85 0.91
CA LEU A 14 48.18 -1.36 1.91
C LEU A 14 47.14 -2.38 1.41
N GLU A 15 47.24 -2.86 0.17
CA GLU A 15 46.32 -3.88 -0.36
C GLU A 15 47.06 -5.16 -0.75
N ASP A 16 47.55 -5.91 0.24
CA ASP A 16 48.05 -7.28 0.01
C ASP A 16 47.97 -8.12 1.31
N ASP A 17 46.80 -8.17 1.97
CA ASP A 17 46.47 -9.29 2.89
C ASP A 17 44.96 -9.42 3.20
N ALA A 18 44.12 -9.55 2.17
CA ALA A 18 42.74 -10.01 2.35
C ALA A 18 42.49 -11.18 1.40
N GLY A 19 42.96 -12.36 1.82
CA GLY A 19 42.70 -13.60 1.11
C GLY A 19 41.20 -13.86 0.93
N ASP A 20 40.86 -14.41 -0.23
CA ASP A 20 39.54 -14.92 -0.63
C ASP A 20 38.76 -15.52 0.55
N LEU A 21 37.80 -14.76 1.08
CA LEU A 21 36.69 -15.31 1.84
C LEU A 21 35.61 -15.70 0.83
N PRO A 22 35.17 -16.96 0.76
CA PRO A 22 34.06 -17.34 -0.09
C PRO A 22 32.82 -16.53 0.32
N LEU A 23 32.17 -15.90 -0.67
CA LEU A 23 30.82 -15.35 -0.49
C LEU A 23 29.91 -16.48 0.04
N PRO A 24 29.10 -16.24 1.08
CA PRO A 24 28.18 -17.25 1.56
C PRO A 24 27.18 -17.57 0.44
N SER A 25 26.92 -18.86 0.26
CA SER A 25 25.86 -19.37 -0.61
C SER A 25 24.50 -18.83 -0.16
N GLU A 26 23.60 -18.60 -1.12
CA GLU A 26 22.16 -18.36 -0.91
C GLU A 26 21.52 -19.58 -0.20
N GLU A 27 21.76 -19.72 1.09
CA GLU A 27 21.08 -20.65 1.99
C GLU A 27 20.33 -19.81 3.02
N ASP A 28 19.00 -19.82 2.92
CA ASP A 28 18.03 -19.41 3.94
C ASP A 28 18.46 -18.21 4.81
N GLU A 29 18.53 -17.01 4.23
CA GLU A 29 18.59 -15.80 5.06
C GLU A 29 17.27 -15.70 5.84
N ASP A 30 17.33 -15.95 7.15
CA ASP A 30 16.23 -15.68 8.06
C ASP A 30 15.74 -14.24 7.82
N PRO A 31 14.42 -14.01 7.73
CA PRO A 31 13.89 -12.67 7.49
C PRO A 31 14.45 -11.68 8.53
N PRO A 32 14.69 -10.41 8.17
CA PRO A 32 15.28 -9.41 9.07
C PRO A 32 14.37 -9.02 10.25
N TRP A 33 13.26 -9.74 10.42
CA TRP A 33 12.21 -9.53 11.39
C TRP A 33 11.70 -10.88 11.95
N GLY A 34 11.20 -10.89 13.17
CA GLY A 34 10.65 -12.09 13.82
C GLY A 34 9.12 -12.15 13.79
N ALA A 35 8.54 -13.35 13.73
CA ALA A 35 7.08 -13.53 13.70
C ALA A 35 6.41 -13.68 15.08
N THR A 36 7.21 -13.93 16.13
CA THR A 36 6.68 -14.16 17.48
C THR A 36 7.59 -13.59 18.54
N MET A 37 7.00 -13.14 19.66
CA MET A 37 7.74 -12.79 20.88
C MET A 37 7.08 -13.41 22.11
N VAL A 38 7.87 -13.66 23.16
CA VAL A 38 7.38 -14.22 24.42
C VAL A 38 7.36 -13.15 25.52
N ILE A 39 6.17 -12.90 26.09
CA ILE A 39 5.97 -12.00 27.22
C ILE A 39 5.11 -12.71 28.26
N ASN A 40 5.51 -12.71 29.54
CA ASN A 40 4.76 -13.38 30.62
C ASN A 40 4.37 -14.84 30.29
N ASP A 41 5.33 -15.65 29.84
CA ASP A 41 5.14 -17.06 29.42
C ASP A 41 4.10 -17.25 28.29
N THR A 42 3.70 -16.17 27.63
CA THR A 42 2.73 -16.18 26.53
C THR A 42 3.43 -15.83 25.23
N THR A 43 3.35 -16.72 24.24
CA THR A 43 3.84 -16.45 22.89
C THR A 43 2.81 -15.65 22.13
N TYR A 44 3.15 -14.40 21.80
CA TYR A 44 2.34 -13.53 20.97
C TYR A 44 2.78 -13.58 19.51
N ALA A 45 1.82 -13.40 18.61
CA ALA A 45 2.08 -13.09 17.21
C ALA A 45 2.33 -11.58 17.05
N VAL A 46 3.37 -11.24 16.30
CA VAL A 46 3.85 -9.90 15.93
C VAL A 46 4.24 -9.95 14.46
N SER A 47 4.52 -8.81 13.81
CA SER A 47 4.82 -8.85 12.36
C SER A 47 3.61 -9.28 11.52
N LEU A 48 2.41 -8.88 11.96
CA LEU A 48 1.17 -9.13 11.23
C LEU A 48 0.87 -7.97 10.27
N PHE A 49 0.30 -8.29 9.10
CA PHE A 49 -0.16 -7.29 8.15
C PHE A 49 -1.59 -6.85 8.48
N TRP A 50 -1.79 -5.57 8.79
CA TRP A 50 -3.07 -5.05 9.28
C TRP A 50 -3.88 -4.34 8.19
N GLN A 51 -5.19 -4.58 8.17
CA GLN A 51 -6.12 -3.87 7.28
C GLN A 51 -7.40 -3.48 8.03
N PRO A 52 -8.01 -2.31 7.70
CA PRO A 52 -9.36 -2.00 8.14
C PRO A 52 -10.35 -3.03 7.63
N LEU A 53 -11.29 -3.46 8.47
CA LEU A 53 -12.34 -4.39 8.08
C LEU A 53 -13.59 -3.62 7.65
N GLN A 54 -14.04 -3.80 6.42
CA GLN A 54 -15.26 -3.16 5.91
C GLN A 54 -16.52 -3.93 6.29
N ASP A 55 -16.52 -5.25 6.09
CA ASP A 55 -17.65 -6.12 6.41
C ASP A 55 -17.40 -6.89 7.73
N VAL A 56 -18.00 -6.39 8.81
CA VAL A 56 -17.86 -7.00 10.14
C VAL A 56 -18.69 -8.30 10.27
N ASP A 57 -19.74 -8.44 9.47
CA ASP A 57 -20.66 -9.59 9.54
C ASP A 57 -20.11 -10.78 8.74
N ASP A 58 -19.44 -10.52 7.61
CA ASP A 58 -18.72 -11.54 6.83
C ASP A 58 -17.28 -11.11 6.50
N PRO A 59 -16.33 -11.26 7.44
CA PRO A 59 -14.96 -10.81 7.25
C PRO A 59 -14.13 -11.71 6.32
N LEU A 60 -14.56 -12.96 6.10
CA LEU A 60 -13.74 -13.97 5.44
C LEU A 60 -13.41 -13.67 3.96
N PRO A 61 -14.34 -13.14 3.13
CA PRO A 61 -14.04 -12.76 1.76
C PRO A 61 -12.93 -11.71 1.66
N GLU A 62 -12.97 -10.67 2.49
CA GLU A 62 -12.00 -9.57 2.51
C GLU A 62 -10.62 -10.03 2.98
N VAL A 63 -10.59 -10.85 4.05
CA VAL A 63 -9.36 -11.51 4.54
C VAL A 63 -8.72 -12.38 3.45
N LYS A 64 -9.52 -13.17 2.73
CA LYS A 64 -9.01 -14.04 1.65
C LYS A 64 -8.47 -13.24 0.48
N GLU A 65 -9.19 -12.22 0.04
CA GLU A 65 -8.75 -11.34 -1.05
C GLU A 65 -7.41 -10.69 -0.73
N THR A 66 -7.22 -10.26 0.52
CA THR A 66 -5.96 -9.66 0.96
C THR A 66 -4.84 -10.69 1.07
N ALA A 67 -5.11 -11.87 1.62
CA ALA A 67 -4.13 -12.94 1.72
C ALA A 67 -3.66 -13.43 0.34
N ASP A 68 -4.58 -13.59 -0.62
CA ASP A 68 -4.26 -14.05 -1.98
C ASP A 68 -3.56 -12.95 -2.81
N GLY A 69 -3.83 -11.67 -2.54
CA GLY A 69 -3.38 -10.54 -3.36
C GLY A 69 -2.18 -9.76 -2.84
N VAL A 70 -1.91 -9.78 -1.53
CA VAL A 70 -0.93 -8.90 -0.89
C VAL A 70 0.17 -9.67 -0.14
N MET A 71 -0.15 -10.78 0.52
CA MET A 71 0.78 -11.53 1.35
C MET A 71 0.82 -13.01 0.93
N GLU A 72 1.64 -13.33 -0.08
CA GLU A 72 1.76 -14.69 -0.61
C GLU A 72 2.12 -15.70 0.50
N GLY A 73 1.33 -16.77 0.62
CA GLY A 73 1.53 -17.81 1.63
C GLY A 73 0.81 -17.57 2.96
N ALA A 74 0.15 -16.43 3.15
CA ALA A 74 -0.63 -16.18 4.36
C ALA A 74 -1.81 -17.16 4.52
N ASP A 75 -1.89 -17.80 5.69
CA ASP A 75 -2.90 -18.82 5.99
C ASP A 75 -3.59 -18.61 7.36
N LEU A 76 -3.21 -17.56 8.09
CA LEU A 76 -3.78 -17.20 9.39
C LEU A 76 -4.28 -15.76 9.37
N TYR A 77 -5.33 -15.49 10.14
CA TYR A 77 -5.82 -14.14 10.39
C TYR A 77 -6.35 -13.99 11.82
N CYS A 78 -6.40 -12.78 12.33
CA CYS A 78 -7.06 -12.45 13.58
C CYS A 78 -7.99 -11.26 13.39
N LEU A 79 -8.97 -11.08 14.27
CA LEU A 79 -9.94 -9.98 14.21
C LEU A 79 -9.81 -9.11 15.46
N ARG A 80 -9.64 -7.81 15.24
CA ARG A 80 -9.69 -6.80 16.30
C ARG A 80 -10.99 -6.03 16.19
N LYS A 81 -11.78 -6.03 17.27
CA LYS A 81 -13.04 -5.29 17.39
C LYS A 81 -12.83 -4.01 18.20
N GLY A 82 -12.03 -3.09 17.66
CA GLY A 82 -11.82 -1.75 18.22
C GLY A 82 -12.97 -0.80 17.94
N ALA A 83 -12.76 0.51 18.16
CA ALA A 83 -13.63 1.55 17.63
C ALA A 83 -13.68 1.50 16.09
N SER A 84 -12.56 1.10 15.48
CA SER A 84 -12.51 0.67 14.09
C SER A 84 -12.17 -0.82 14.02
N SER A 85 -13.03 -1.63 13.39
CA SER A 85 -12.76 -3.05 13.18
C SER A 85 -11.58 -3.24 12.22
N GLN A 86 -10.69 -4.17 12.54
CA GLN A 86 -9.54 -4.53 11.71
C GLN A 86 -9.31 -6.04 11.70
N TYR A 87 -8.57 -6.49 10.71
CA TYR A 87 -8.00 -7.82 10.68
C TYR A 87 -6.49 -7.76 10.48
N GLY A 88 -5.79 -8.66 11.16
CA GLY A 88 -4.34 -8.87 10.98
C GLY A 88 -4.12 -10.21 10.31
N ILE A 89 -3.30 -10.26 9.27
CA ILE A 89 -2.94 -11.47 8.52
C ILE A 89 -1.56 -11.95 8.94
N GLY A 90 -1.40 -13.26 9.06
CA GLY A 90 -0.11 -13.89 9.35
C GLY A 90 0.08 -15.19 8.57
N ASN A 91 1.33 -15.63 8.53
CA ASN A 91 1.78 -16.81 7.79
C ASN A 91 2.36 -17.86 8.73
N SER A 92 1.84 -19.09 8.67
CA SER A 92 2.34 -20.21 9.48
C SER A 92 3.71 -20.71 9.06
N GLN A 93 4.15 -20.45 7.82
CA GLN A 93 5.50 -20.77 7.34
C GLN A 93 6.55 -19.88 8.01
N GLU A 94 6.19 -18.67 8.40
CA GLU A 94 7.05 -17.70 9.09
C GLU A 94 7.08 -17.89 10.63
N GLY A 95 6.31 -18.86 11.16
CA GLY A 95 6.33 -19.22 12.58
C GLY A 95 5.04 -18.93 13.35
N HIS A 96 4.05 -18.29 12.72
CA HIS A 96 2.74 -18.07 13.31
C HIS A 96 1.94 -19.37 13.50
N LYS A 97 1.09 -19.42 14.52
CA LYS A 97 0.27 -20.60 14.87
C LYS A 97 -1.18 -20.21 15.20
N PRO A 98 -2.16 -21.05 14.82
CA PRO A 98 -3.53 -20.88 15.28
C PRO A 98 -3.62 -20.84 16.81
N GLY A 99 -4.42 -19.92 17.32
CA GLY A 99 -4.64 -19.72 18.75
C GLY A 99 -3.66 -18.76 19.43
N GLN A 100 -2.59 -18.35 18.76
CA GLN A 100 -1.68 -17.32 19.28
C GLN A 100 -2.42 -15.97 19.42
N PRO A 101 -2.31 -15.28 20.56
CA PRO A 101 -2.80 -13.92 20.71
C PRO A 101 -1.96 -12.94 19.88
N SER A 102 -2.60 -11.94 19.28
CA SER A 102 -1.88 -10.82 18.65
C SER A 102 -1.43 -9.81 19.71
N ALA A 103 -0.13 -9.47 19.71
CA ALA A 103 0.39 -8.44 20.59
C ALA A 103 -0.10 -7.05 20.19
N ALA A 104 -0.09 -6.73 18.88
CA ALA A 104 -0.54 -5.44 18.38
C ALA A 104 -2.00 -5.15 18.74
N ALA A 105 -2.88 -6.15 18.61
CA ALA A 105 -4.26 -5.99 19.05
C ALA A 105 -4.39 -5.73 20.54
N ALA A 106 -3.63 -6.46 21.37
CA ALA A 106 -3.66 -6.29 22.82
C ALA A 106 -3.17 -4.89 23.22
N VAL A 107 -2.06 -4.42 22.64
CA VAL A 107 -1.50 -3.10 22.93
C VAL A 107 -2.40 -1.98 22.43
N ALA A 108 -2.96 -2.08 21.23
CA ALA A 108 -3.92 -1.11 20.71
C ALA A 108 -5.14 -0.96 21.63
N ASP A 109 -5.65 -2.06 22.20
CA ASP A 109 -6.76 -2.03 23.15
C ASP A 109 -6.36 -1.41 24.50
N ILE A 110 -5.14 -1.66 24.98
CA ILE A 110 -4.61 -1.05 26.22
C ILE A 110 -4.40 0.45 26.06
N PHE A 111 -3.94 0.89 24.89
CA PHE A 111 -3.62 2.29 24.58
C PHE A 111 -4.80 3.08 24.02
N ALA A 112 -6.01 2.50 24.01
CA ALA A 112 -7.23 3.13 23.51
C ALA A 112 -7.62 4.42 24.26
N ASP A 113 -6.96 4.76 25.38
CA ASP A 113 -7.12 6.05 26.07
C ASP A 113 -6.60 7.25 25.24
N ARG A 114 -5.68 7.00 24.30
CA ARG A 114 -5.21 7.96 23.31
C ARG A 114 -5.54 7.45 21.91
N SER A 115 -5.99 8.34 21.04
CA SER A 115 -6.38 7.95 19.67
C SER A 115 -5.21 7.47 18.83
N SER A 116 -3.98 7.94 19.09
CA SER A 116 -2.79 7.54 18.32
C SER A 116 -1.59 7.33 19.24
N SER A 117 -0.81 6.29 18.98
CA SER A 117 0.43 5.95 19.69
C SER A 117 1.47 5.40 18.73
N VAL A 118 2.74 5.74 18.95
CA VAL A 118 3.89 5.13 18.31
C VAL A 118 4.81 4.58 19.39
N ALA A 119 5.24 3.33 19.27
CA ALA A 119 5.98 2.64 20.32
C ALA A 119 7.07 1.75 19.76
N VAL A 120 8.21 1.72 20.43
CA VAL A 120 9.21 0.65 20.33
C VAL A 120 9.43 0.05 21.71
N PHE A 121 9.43 -1.27 21.77
CA PHE A 121 9.72 -2.04 22.97
C PHE A 121 10.91 -2.96 22.71
N LYS A 122 11.82 -3.04 23.69
CA LYS A 122 12.88 -4.04 23.69
C LYS A 122 12.33 -5.34 24.28
N VAL A 123 12.50 -6.45 23.56
CA VAL A 123 12.14 -7.80 23.98
C VAL A 123 13.34 -8.74 23.82
N ASP A 124 13.23 -9.97 24.31
CA ASP A 124 14.33 -10.94 24.24
C ASP A 124 14.66 -11.32 22.79
N GLU A 125 13.65 -11.36 21.92
CA GLU A 125 13.78 -11.68 20.50
C GLU A 125 14.21 -10.49 19.61
N GLY A 126 14.22 -9.26 20.14
CA GLY A 126 14.58 -8.06 19.36
C GLY A 126 13.88 -6.78 19.80
N TRP A 127 13.44 -5.99 18.83
CA TRP A 127 12.85 -4.66 19.02
C TRP A 127 11.50 -4.58 18.31
N TRP A 128 10.43 -4.69 19.10
CA TRP A 128 9.09 -4.66 18.57
C TRP A 128 8.61 -3.22 18.41
N PHE A 129 8.35 -2.84 17.16
CA PHE A 129 7.85 -1.56 16.73
C PHE A 129 6.37 -1.67 16.40
N ILE A 130 5.57 -0.72 16.91
CA ILE A 130 4.15 -0.62 16.60
C ILE A 130 3.68 0.83 16.47
N ALA A 131 2.86 1.10 15.46
CA ALA A 131 2.17 2.37 15.30
C ALA A 131 0.64 2.18 15.15
N VAL A 132 -0.10 2.86 16.01
CA VAL A 132 -1.57 2.89 16.03
C VAL A 132 -2.02 4.32 15.82
N ARG A 133 -2.86 4.59 14.83
CA ARG A 133 -3.36 5.93 14.52
C ARG A 133 -4.88 5.94 14.40
N ASN A 134 -5.54 6.81 15.14
CA ASN A 134 -7.00 6.86 15.26
C ASN A 134 -7.62 5.48 15.54
N ASP A 135 -7.06 4.74 16.50
CA ASP A 135 -7.44 3.37 16.87
C ASP A 135 -7.20 2.31 15.76
N LEU A 136 -6.53 2.66 14.66
CA LEU A 136 -6.12 1.71 13.62
C LEU A 136 -4.65 1.37 13.75
N ILE A 137 -4.32 0.09 13.92
CA ILE A 137 -2.96 -0.40 13.71
C ILE A 137 -2.61 -0.19 12.23
N LEU A 138 -1.51 0.50 11.95
CA LEU A 138 -1.09 0.80 10.59
C LEU A 138 -0.58 -0.47 9.89
N SER A 139 -0.80 -0.58 8.58
CA SER A 139 -0.77 -1.85 7.86
C SER A 139 0.54 -2.63 7.95
N GLU A 140 1.67 -1.91 7.96
CA GLU A 140 3.00 -2.51 8.02
C GLU A 140 3.71 -2.16 9.34
N GLU A 141 3.03 -1.52 10.29
CA GLU A 141 3.67 -0.95 11.48
C GLU A 141 3.34 -1.74 12.74
N ASP A 142 3.47 -3.05 12.62
CA ASP A 142 3.56 -4.05 13.68
C ASP A 142 4.71 -4.95 13.24
N ILE A 143 5.96 -4.64 13.62
CA ILE A 143 7.16 -5.37 13.15
C ILE A 143 8.08 -5.63 14.34
N LEU A 144 8.53 -6.87 14.49
CA LEU A 144 9.62 -7.22 15.41
C LEU A 144 10.95 -7.22 14.65
N TYR A 145 11.71 -6.13 14.77
CA TYR A 145 13.05 -6.04 14.17
C TYR A 145 14.07 -6.82 14.98
N LEU A 146 14.95 -7.57 14.32
CA LEU A 146 16.05 -8.26 14.98
C LEU A 146 17.22 -7.30 15.33
N ASN A 147 17.27 -6.13 14.66
CA ASN A 147 18.28 -5.09 14.84
C ASN A 147 17.69 -3.82 15.47
N GLU A 148 18.37 -3.28 16.49
CA GLU A 148 18.03 -2.01 17.15
C GLU A 148 18.01 -0.83 16.18
N GLU A 149 18.96 -0.74 15.26
CA GLU A 149 19.09 0.39 14.33
C GLU A 149 17.92 0.49 13.37
N ASP A 150 17.36 -0.65 12.96
CA ASP A 150 16.20 -0.71 12.06
C ASP A 150 14.92 -0.28 12.77
N ALA A 151 14.69 -0.76 13.99
CA ALA A 151 13.60 -0.30 14.84
C ALA A 151 13.70 1.21 15.14
N LYS A 152 14.91 1.69 15.40
CA LYS A 152 15.17 3.12 15.66
C LYS A 152 14.88 3.96 14.42
N ARG A 153 15.26 3.49 13.23
CA ARG A 153 14.97 4.16 11.96
C ARG A 153 13.46 4.23 11.69
N ALA A 154 12.74 3.12 11.90
CA ALA A 154 11.28 3.06 11.76
C ALA A 154 10.58 4.03 12.73
N PHE A 155 11.02 4.06 13.99
CA PHE A 155 10.49 4.98 15.00
C PHE A 155 10.73 6.45 14.63
N PHE A 156 11.94 6.82 14.19
CA PHE A 156 12.22 8.20 13.77
C PHE A 156 11.44 8.61 12.52
N ALA A 157 11.25 7.70 11.57
CA ALA A 157 10.40 7.94 10.41
C ALA A 157 8.96 8.26 10.84
N MET A 158 8.40 7.50 11.80
CA MET A 158 7.07 7.80 12.33
C MET A 158 7.02 9.06 13.18
N MET A 159 8.09 9.42 13.89
CA MET A 159 8.14 10.67 14.65
C MET A 159 8.04 11.93 13.77
N ALA A 160 8.32 11.83 12.46
CA ALA A 160 8.08 12.90 11.49
C ALA A 160 6.59 13.10 11.16
N VAL A 161 5.74 12.10 11.44
CA VAL A 161 4.29 12.21 11.31
C VAL A 161 3.73 12.98 12.52
N PRO A 162 2.89 14.01 12.31
CA PRO A 162 2.32 14.78 13.42
C PRO A 162 1.20 14.03 14.16
N ASP A 163 0.85 14.54 15.34
CA ASP A 163 -0.33 14.17 16.13
C ASP A 163 -0.29 12.80 16.84
N TRP A 164 0.89 12.33 17.25
CA TRP A 164 1.01 11.19 18.17
C TRP A 164 0.55 11.57 19.58
N GLY A 165 -0.49 10.90 20.07
CA GLY A 165 -1.01 11.08 21.43
C GLY A 165 -0.17 10.41 22.51
N ARG A 166 0.60 9.37 22.15
CA ARG A 166 1.57 8.69 23.01
C ARG A 166 2.79 8.28 22.20
N LYS A 167 3.98 8.43 22.79
CA LYS A 167 5.26 8.07 22.16
C LYS A 167 6.05 7.25 23.16
N ILE A 168 6.35 6.00 22.83
CA ILE A 168 7.06 5.08 23.72
C ILE A 168 8.37 4.68 23.07
N ALA A 169 9.47 4.86 23.77
CA ALA A 169 10.78 4.39 23.33
C ALA A 169 11.65 4.09 24.56
N PRO A 170 12.66 3.20 24.42
CA PRO A 170 13.59 2.93 25.50
C PRO A 170 14.34 4.19 25.93
N ALA A 171 14.50 4.40 27.24
CA ALA A 171 15.10 5.61 27.77
C ALA A 171 16.56 5.80 27.30
N SER A 172 17.25 4.69 26.98
CA SER A 172 18.60 4.68 26.41
C SER A 172 18.71 5.43 25.08
N TRP A 173 17.61 5.62 24.34
CA TRP A 173 17.61 6.35 23.08
C TRP A 173 17.67 7.87 23.25
N GLY A 174 17.36 8.38 24.45
CA GLY A 174 17.46 9.81 24.76
C GLY A 174 16.56 10.69 23.90
N ILE A 175 15.38 10.19 23.52
CA ILE A 175 14.45 10.92 22.65
C ILE A 175 13.51 11.77 23.51
N ASP A 176 13.46 13.07 23.24
CA ASP A 176 12.59 13.98 23.97
C ASP A 176 11.10 13.69 23.70
N GLY A 177 10.31 13.69 24.77
CA GLY A 177 8.86 13.51 24.69
C GLY A 177 8.41 12.06 24.49
N THR A 178 9.31 11.08 24.69
CA THR A 178 8.95 9.66 24.80
C THR A 178 8.86 9.22 26.27
N GLU A 179 8.00 8.26 26.56
CA GLU A 179 7.97 7.55 27.83
C GLU A 179 8.54 6.13 27.67
N GLU A 180 9.11 5.58 28.74
CA GLU A 180 9.56 4.18 28.77
C GLU A 180 8.49 3.35 29.47
N VAL A 181 7.99 2.32 28.78
CA VAL A 181 6.95 1.42 29.28
C VAL A 181 7.43 -0.02 29.13
N ASP A 182 7.31 -0.79 30.20
CA ASP A 182 7.64 -2.21 30.17
C ASP A 182 6.47 -3.04 29.63
N LEU A 183 6.72 -3.86 28.61
CA LEU A 183 5.73 -4.80 28.06
C LEU A 183 5.23 -5.78 29.11
N TRP A 184 6.09 -6.20 30.04
CA TRP A 184 5.73 -7.13 31.11
C TRP A 184 4.65 -6.55 32.02
N ASP A 185 4.62 -5.23 32.20
CA ASP A 185 3.65 -4.52 33.04
C ASP A 185 2.28 -4.31 32.37
N ILE A 186 2.26 -4.18 31.03
CA ILE A 186 1.04 -3.91 30.28
C ILE A 186 0.38 -5.19 29.72
N LEU A 187 1.17 -6.16 29.23
CA LEU A 187 0.66 -7.44 28.70
C LEU A 187 0.52 -8.51 29.79
N LYS A 188 -0.28 -8.22 30.82
CA LYS A 188 -0.55 -9.14 31.95
C LYS A 188 -1.44 -10.34 31.59
N SER A 189 -2.19 -10.23 30.50
CA SER A 189 -3.06 -11.28 29.99
C SER A 189 -3.13 -11.24 28.47
N PRO A 190 -3.26 -12.38 27.79
CA PRO A 190 -3.41 -12.42 26.34
C PRO A 190 -4.66 -11.66 25.90
N GLY A 191 -4.52 -10.84 24.85
CA GLY A 191 -5.63 -10.13 24.22
C GLY A 191 -6.70 -11.08 23.66
N GLN A 192 -7.86 -10.54 23.34
CA GLN A 192 -8.99 -11.32 22.81
C GLN A 192 -8.79 -11.73 21.34
N SER A 193 -8.00 -10.97 20.59
CA SER A 193 -7.69 -11.26 19.19
C SER A 193 -6.67 -12.39 19.08
N LYS A 194 -7.07 -13.51 18.48
CA LYS A 194 -6.24 -14.71 18.27
C LYS A 194 -6.23 -15.13 16.82
N LEU A 195 -5.10 -15.67 16.37
CA LEU A 195 -4.94 -16.17 15.01
C LEU A 195 -5.82 -17.42 14.78
N ILE A 196 -6.49 -17.45 13.64
CA ILE A 196 -7.33 -18.54 13.16
C ILE A 196 -7.05 -18.79 11.67
N ARG A 197 -7.27 -20.01 11.19
CA ARG A 197 -6.97 -20.37 9.79
C ARG A 197 -7.93 -19.73 8.80
N ILE A 198 -7.36 -19.17 7.74
CA ILE A 198 -8.09 -18.71 6.55
C ILE A 198 -8.71 -19.95 5.89
N GLY A 199 -10.04 -20.05 5.91
CA GLY A 199 -10.78 -21.22 5.39
C GLY A 199 -11.02 -22.37 6.38
N GLY A 200 -10.52 -22.29 7.63
CA GLY A 200 -10.76 -23.29 8.67
C GLY A 200 -11.96 -23.01 9.59
N GLY A 201 -12.52 -21.79 9.54
CA GLY A 201 -13.61 -21.33 10.40
C GLY A 201 -14.99 -21.75 9.90
N GLY A 202 -15.28 -23.05 9.85
CA GLY A 202 -16.54 -23.53 9.28
C GLY A 202 -16.94 -24.96 9.61
N LYS A 203 -16.57 -25.52 10.78
CA LYS A 203 -17.40 -26.60 11.33
C LYS A 203 -18.60 -25.97 12.00
N ASP A 204 -19.59 -25.76 11.15
CA ASP A 204 -20.96 -25.39 11.40
C ASP A 204 -21.51 -25.95 12.73
N GLN A 205 -21.35 -25.18 13.81
CA GLN A 205 -21.82 -25.55 15.15
C GLN A 205 -23.36 -25.65 15.20
N LYS A 206 -24.05 -25.25 14.13
CA LYS A 206 -25.49 -25.41 13.92
C LYS A 206 -25.90 -26.80 13.42
N THR A 207 -25.00 -27.62 12.85
CA THR A 207 -25.34 -28.99 12.42
C THR A 207 -25.25 -30.05 13.52
N LEU A 208 -24.54 -29.79 14.63
CA LEU A 208 -24.46 -30.77 15.73
C LEU A 208 -25.70 -30.76 16.66
N LEU A 209 -26.42 -29.63 16.75
CA LEU A 209 -27.62 -29.50 17.58
C LEU A 209 -28.86 -30.14 16.94
N ILE A 210 -28.92 -30.24 15.62
CA ILE A 210 -30.06 -30.84 14.90
C ILE A 210 -29.93 -32.39 14.84
N ALA A 211 -28.72 -32.93 14.88
CA ALA A 211 -28.49 -34.38 14.92
C ALA A 211 -28.77 -35.00 16.31
N GLY A 212 -28.59 -34.25 17.40
CA GLY A 212 -28.87 -34.72 18.77
C GLY A 212 -30.37 -34.81 19.11
N GLY A 213 -31.20 -33.92 18.56
CA GLY A 213 -32.65 -33.90 18.80
C GLY A 213 -33.42 -34.96 18.00
N ALA A 214 -32.97 -35.31 16.80
CA ALA A 214 -33.63 -36.30 15.95
C ALA A 214 -33.38 -37.75 16.39
N GLY A 215 -32.21 -38.05 16.97
CA GLY A 215 -31.86 -39.39 17.44
C GLY A 215 -32.72 -39.88 18.61
N LEU A 216 -33.08 -38.99 19.55
CA LEU A 216 -33.90 -39.35 20.70
C LEU A 216 -35.37 -39.60 20.33
N LEU A 217 -35.87 -38.88 19.32
CA LEU A 217 -37.26 -38.98 18.83
C LEU A 217 -37.47 -40.25 17.98
N VAL A 218 -36.48 -40.66 17.19
CA VAL A 218 -36.51 -41.92 16.43
C VAL A 218 -36.41 -43.15 17.36
N LEU A 219 -35.61 -43.07 18.44
CA LEU A 219 -35.54 -44.14 19.45
C LEU A 219 -36.85 -44.28 20.26
N LEU A 220 -37.52 -43.17 20.59
CA LEU A 220 -38.81 -43.19 21.29
C LEU A 220 -39.97 -43.65 20.39
N ILE A 221 -39.96 -43.30 19.10
CA ILE A 221 -40.97 -43.75 18.13
C ILE A 221 -40.74 -45.22 17.74
N GLY A 222 -39.48 -45.65 17.62
CA GLY A 222 -39.13 -47.05 17.33
C GLY A 222 -39.59 -48.03 18.42
N TYR A 223 -39.50 -47.64 19.70
CA TYR A 223 -39.97 -48.46 20.82
C TYR A 223 -41.51 -48.62 20.84
N LYS A 224 -42.27 -47.66 20.32
CA LYS A 224 -43.74 -47.69 20.26
C LYS A 224 -44.30 -48.47 19.05
N LEU A 225 -43.50 -48.73 18.02
CA LEU A 225 -43.94 -49.36 16.76
C LEU A 225 -43.82 -50.90 16.73
N VAL A 226 -43.11 -51.52 17.69
CA VAL A 226 -42.99 -53.00 17.75
C VAL A 226 -44.20 -53.65 18.46
N SER A 227 -45.05 -52.89 19.15
CA SER A 227 -46.23 -53.42 19.87
C SER A 227 -47.58 -53.28 19.12
N GLY A 228 -47.58 -52.94 17.84
CA GLY A 228 -48.79 -52.63 17.06
C GLY A 228 -49.04 -53.53 15.84
N LEU A 229 -48.46 -54.73 15.81
CA LEU A 229 -48.46 -55.66 14.68
C LEU A 229 -49.82 -56.33 14.38
N PHE A 230 -50.95 -55.63 14.40
CA PHE A 230 -52.20 -56.15 13.83
C PHE A 230 -53.11 -55.01 13.39
N THR A 231 -53.16 -54.74 12.08
CA THR A 231 -54.39 -54.45 11.30
C THR A 231 -54.00 -54.03 9.87
N PRO A 232 -54.48 -54.74 8.83
CA PRO A 232 -54.33 -54.28 7.46
C PRO A 232 -55.62 -53.57 7.00
N SER A 233 -55.51 -52.39 6.37
CA SER A 233 -56.24 -52.05 5.13
C SER A 233 -56.12 -50.59 4.68
N ALA A 234 -56.18 -50.47 3.35
CA ALA A 234 -56.58 -49.36 2.50
C ALA A 234 -55.48 -48.41 1.95
N PRO A 235 -55.32 -48.34 0.61
CA PRO A 235 -54.32 -47.49 -0.04
C PRO A 235 -54.81 -46.04 -0.13
N LYS A 236 -53.96 -45.08 0.26
CA LYS A 236 -54.22 -43.65 0.07
C LYS A 236 -53.62 -43.14 -1.24
N ARG A 237 -54.46 -42.44 -2.00
CA ARG A 237 -54.18 -41.80 -3.28
C ARG A 237 -53.01 -40.82 -3.18
N ILE A 238 -52.06 -40.93 -4.10
CA ILE A 238 -50.98 -39.96 -4.31
C ILE A 238 -51.57 -38.74 -5.03
N LYS A 239 -51.49 -37.56 -4.41
CA LYS A 239 -51.65 -36.28 -5.11
C LYS A 239 -50.27 -35.91 -5.69
N PRO A 240 -50.15 -35.57 -6.98
CA PRO A 240 -48.90 -35.05 -7.51
C PRO A 240 -48.61 -33.70 -6.85
N ILE A 241 -47.41 -33.58 -6.30
CA ILE A 241 -46.86 -32.32 -5.79
C ILE A 241 -46.59 -31.45 -7.01
N VAL A 242 -47.31 -30.33 -7.11
CA VAL A 242 -46.90 -29.23 -7.98
C VAL A 242 -45.61 -28.67 -7.39
N PRO A 243 -44.50 -28.59 -8.13
CA PRO A 243 -43.32 -27.93 -7.61
C PRO A 243 -43.70 -26.49 -7.28
N LEU A 244 -43.49 -26.08 -6.02
CA LEU A 244 -43.51 -24.67 -5.69
C LEU A 244 -42.53 -23.97 -6.65
N PRO A 245 -42.89 -22.84 -7.27
CA PRO A 245 -41.89 -22.04 -7.94
C PRO A 245 -40.83 -21.74 -6.89
N ALA A 246 -39.59 -22.15 -7.18
CA ALA A 246 -38.46 -21.75 -6.37
C ALA A 246 -38.56 -20.24 -6.22
N LEU A 247 -38.69 -19.76 -4.97
CA LEU A 247 -38.31 -18.40 -4.67
C LEU A 247 -36.85 -18.33 -5.09
N VAL A 248 -36.63 -17.77 -6.28
CA VAL A 248 -35.32 -17.28 -6.68
C VAL A 248 -35.06 -16.18 -5.68
N GLU A 249 -34.35 -16.54 -4.62
CA GLU A 249 -33.69 -15.59 -3.76
C GLU A 249 -32.73 -14.85 -4.68
N GLU A 250 -33.12 -13.64 -5.08
CA GLU A 250 -32.26 -12.76 -5.85
C GLU A 250 -30.98 -12.58 -5.04
N ALA A 251 -29.90 -13.21 -5.50
CA ALA A 251 -28.59 -13.05 -4.89
C ALA A 251 -28.30 -11.55 -4.77
N PRO A 252 -27.84 -11.06 -3.60
CA PRO A 252 -27.52 -9.66 -3.44
C PRO A 252 -26.48 -9.30 -4.49
N VAL A 253 -26.87 -8.43 -5.43
CA VAL A 253 -25.98 -7.90 -6.45
C VAL A 253 -24.79 -7.28 -5.72
N LYS A 254 -23.60 -7.91 -5.80
CA LYS A 254 -22.34 -7.32 -5.34
C LYS A 254 -22.18 -6.00 -6.06
N LYS A 255 -22.53 -4.90 -5.39
CA LYS A 255 -22.28 -3.55 -5.92
C LYS A 255 -20.79 -3.35 -5.88
N VAL A 256 -20.14 -3.48 -7.04
CA VAL A 256 -18.76 -3.04 -7.24
C VAL A 256 -18.69 -1.57 -6.78
N VAL A 257 -18.00 -1.31 -5.67
CA VAL A 257 -17.82 0.03 -5.14
C VAL A 257 -16.90 0.77 -6.09
N GLU A 258 -17.48 1.69 -6.85
CA GLU A 258 -16.71 2.48 -7.80
C GLU A 258 -15.89 3.54 -7.05
N ILE A 259 -14.57 3.31 -6.94
CA ILE A 259 -13.63 4.28 -6.39
C ILE A 259 -13.50 5.43 -7.40
N LYS A 260 -13.86 6.64 -6.97
CA LYS A 260 -13.74 7.83 -7.83
C LYS A 260 -12.27 8.22 -7.93
N PRO A 261 -11.79 8.71 -9.08
CA PRO A 261 -10.38 9.07 -9.24
C PRO A 261 -9.88 10.08 -8.20
N TRP A 262 -10.74 11.03 -7.80
CA TRP A 262 -10.38 12.05 -6.83
C TRP A 262 -10.34 11.60 -5.36
N GLU A 263 -10.63 10.33 -5.08
CA GLU A 263 -10.50 9.73 -3.75
C GLU A 263 -9.05 9.29 -3.47
N LYS A 264 -8.24 9.08 -4.53
CA LYS A 264 -6.84 8.65 -4.46
C LYS A 264 -5.94 9.52 -5.35
N LEU A 265 -5.95 10.84 -5.17
CA LEU A 265 -5.06 11.75 -5.91
C LEU A 265 -3.71 11.86 -5.24
N ASN A 266 -2.64 11.86 -6.03
CA ASN A 266 -1.30 12.17 -5.55
C ASN A 266 -1.27 13.57 -4.91
N VAL A 267 -0.57 13.70 -3.76
CA VAL A 267 -0.37 15.00 -3.10
C VAL A 267 0.44 15.91 -4.03
N LEU A 268 -0.14 17.06 -4.40
CA LEU A 268 0.42 17.99 -5.38
C LEU A 268 1.83 18.44 -5.02
N ASP A 269 2.03 18.86 -3.77
CA ASP A 269 3.33 19.33 -3.26
C ASP A 269 4.43 18.30 -3.49
N ASP A 270 4.16 17.03 -3.16
CA ASP A 270 5.10 15.92 -3.31
C ASP A 270 5.43 15.63 -4.79
N VAL A 271 4.40 15.59 -5.66
CA VAL A 271 4.62 15.37 -7.10
C VAL A 271 5.52 16.47 -7.67
N LEU A 272 5.20 17.73 -7.44
CA LEU A 272 5.93 18.85 -8.02
C LEU A 272 7.36 18.92 -7.46
N PHE A 273 7.55 18.72 -6.16
CA PHE A 273 8.85 18.78 -5.51
C PHE A 273 9.76 17.63 -5.95
N ARG A 274 9.26 16.38 -5.91
CA ARG A 274 10.05 15.20 -6.30
C ARG A 274 10.39 15.22 -7.78
N CYS A 275 9.45 15.61 -8.64
CA CYS A 275 9.73 15.78 -10.06
C CYS A 275 10.76 16.87 -10.32
N TYR A 276 10.67 18.02 -9.63
CA TYR A 276 11.66 19.07 -9.77
C TYR A 276 13.05 18.59 -9.36
N ALA A 277 13.16 17.92 -8.20
CA ALA A 277 14.42 17.37 -7.70
C ALA A 277 15.04 16.35 -8.66
N GLY A 278 14.25 15.37 -9.12
CA GLY A 278 14.74 14.35 -10.05
C GLY A 278 15.13 14.92 -11.42
N ILE A 279 14.41 15.92 -11.93
CA ILE A 279 14.80 16.63 -13.16
C ILE A 279 16.10 17.42 -12.96
N GLN A 280 16.31 18.06 -11.80
CA GLN A 280 17.58 18.75 -11.53
C GLN A 280 18.74 17.75 -11.43
N GLN A 281 18.52 16.57 -10.83
CA GLN A 281 19.53 15.51 -10.78
C GLN A 281 19.98 15.10 -12.18
N VAL A 282 19.04 14.77 -13.07
CA VAL A 282 19.34 14.44 -14.47
C VAL A 282 20.06 15.58 -15.17
N ARG A 283 19.65 16.83 -14.93
CA ARG A 283 20.26 18.00 -15.57
C ARG A 283 21.73 18.19 -15.18
N THR A 284 22.13 17.76 -13.98
CA THR A 284 23.54 17.80 -13.55
C THR A 284 24.40 16.71 -14.21
N MET A 285 23.78 15.72 -14.84
CA MET A 285 24.45 14.64 -15.55
C MET A 285 24.92 15.09 -16.93
N VAL A 286 26.13 15.67 -16.99
CA VAL A 286 26.74 16.13 -18.24
C VAL A 286 27.57 15.01 -18.87
N ILE A 287 27.16 14.58 -20.06
CA ILE A 287 27.84 13.50 -20.80
C ILE A 287 28.50 14.10 -22.04
N PRO A 288 29.83 14.10 -22.17
CA PRO A 288 30.51 14.66 -23.33
C PRO A 288 30.00 14.06 -24.64
N GLY A 289 29.70 14.92 -25.63
CA GLY A 289 29.24 14.46 -26.94
C GLY A 289 27.81 13.89 -27.01
N TRP A 290 27.11 13.80 -25.89
CA TRP A 290 25.71 13.41 -25.82
C TRP A 290 24.85 14.62 -25.40
N ARG A 291 23.75 14.84 -26.09
CA ARG A 291 22.80 15.91 -25.76
C ARG A 291 21.64 15.33 -24.97
N LEU A 292 21.36 15.91 -23.81
CA LEU A 292 20.13 15.66 -23.06
C LEU A 292 18.96 16.29 -23.82
N ASP A 293 17.99 15.46 -24.21
CA ASP A 293 16.76 15.90 -24.84
C ASP A 293 15.73 16.29 -23.76
N ASN A 294 14.43 16.15 -24.02
CA ASN A 294 13.41 16.47 -23.03
C ASN A 294 13.44 15.48 -21.86
N VAL A 295 13.31 16.02 -20.64
CA VAL A 295 13.17 15.23 -19.41
C VAL A 295 11.71 15.30 -18.97
N SER A 296 11.04 14.16 -18.90
CA SER A 296 9.65 14.06 -18.44
C SER A 296 9.58 13.48 -17.04
N CYS A 297 8.66 13.95 -16.21
CA CYS A 297 8.37 13.39 -14.91
C CYS A 297 6.87 13.27 -14.69
N ASN A 298 6.45 12.10 -14.22
CA ASN A 298 5.09 11.82 -13.79
C ASN A 298 5.14 11.10 -12.44
N ALA A 299 3.99 10.63 -11.94
CA ALA A 299 3.91 9.95 -10.66
C ALA A 299 4.76 8.65 -10.56
N SER A 300 5.13 8.05 -11.69
CA SER A 300 5.94 6.83 -11.72
C SER A 300 7.45 7.12 -11.65
N GLY A 301 7.89 8.32 -12.01
CA GLY A 301 9.31 8.66 -12.01
C GLY A 301 9.70 9.71 -13.05
N VAL A 302 11.01 9.94 -13.12
CA VAL A 302 11.65 10.78 -14.13
C VAL A 302 12.16 9.90 -15.25
N THR A 303 11.90 10.29 -16.49
CA THR A 303 12.44 9.68 -17.70
C THR A 303 13.21 10.73 -18.48
N ALA A 304 14.45 10.40 -18.83
CA ALA A 304 15.37 11.28 -19.53
C ALA A 304 15.97 10.56 -20.74
N ASN A 305 16.10 11.29 -21.84
CA ASN A 305 16.67 10.77 -23.08
C ASN A 305 17.92 11.55 -23.46
N TRP A 306 18.93 10.84 -23.95
CA TRP A 306 20.12 11.43 -24.55
C TRP A 306 20.29 10.95 -25.98
N THR A 307 20.66 11.88 -26.85
CA THR A 307 21.03 11.59 -28.23
C THR A 307 22.52 11.88 -28.45
N MET A 308 23.23 10.92 -29.02
CA MET A 308 24.64 11.05 -29.33
C MET A 308 24.86 12.02 -30.50
N MET A 309 25.64 13.08 -30.25
CA MET A 309 26.07 14.04 -31.27
C MET A 309 27.46 13.69 -31.82
N TRP A 310 28.37 13.27 -30.94
CA TRP A 310 29.73 12.79 -31.24
C TRP A 310 30.26 12.00 -30.02
N GLY A 311 31.40 11.32 -30.13
CA GLY A 311 32.00 10.56 -29.01
C GLY A 311 31.85 9.05 -29.16
N HIS A 312 31.66 8.32 -28.04
CA HIS A 312 31.40 6.87 -28.05
C HIS A 312 30.52 6.39 -26.87
N ILE A 313 29.98 5.18 -26.98
CA ILE A 313 29.08 4.56 -25.98
C ILE A 313 29.68 4.43 -24.58
N GLY A 314 30.99 4.20 -24.47
CA GLY A 314 31.65 4.10 -23.15
C GLY A 314 31.46 5.33 -22.26
N TRP A 315 31.31 6.54 -22.81
CA TRP A 315 31.10 7.75 -22.01
C TRP A 315 29.72 7.80 -21.37
N VAL A 316 28.67 7.39 -22.09
CA VAL A 316 27.31 7.35 -21.53
C VAL A 316 27.19 6.25 -20.48
N LYS A 317 27.80 5.08 -20.71
CA LYS A 317 27.82 3.99 -19.72
C LYS A 317 28.54 4.39 -18.43
N ARG A 318 29.76 4.94 -18.55
CA ARG A 318 30.51 5.43 -17.40
C ARG A 318 29.77 6.53 -16.65
N ALA A 319 29.11 7.44 -17.37
CA ALA A 319 28.32 8.46 -16.72
C ALA A 319 27.14 7.85 -15.96
N PHE A 320 26.40 6.88 -16.52
CA PHE A 320 25.35 6.21 -15.75
C PHE A 320 25.89 5.46 -14.53
N GLU A 321 27.07 4.86 -14.61
CA GLU A 321 27.72 4.23 -13.45
C GLU A 321 28.10 5.27 -12.38
N GLU A 322 28.67 6.41 -12.77
CA GLU A 322 29.14 7.47 -11.86
C GLU A 322 27.99 8.26 -11.21
N TYR A 323 26.93 8.54 -11.98
CA TYR A 323 25.74 9.25 -11.51
C TYR A 323 24.65 8.31 -11.01
N SER A 324 24.94 7.01 -10.87
CA SER A 324 23.98 6.00 -10.45
C SER A 324 23.42 6.31 -9.06
N THR A 325 22.09 6.30 -8.95
CA THR A 325 21.39 6.39 -7.68
C THR A 325 20.43 5.22 -7.51
N LYS A 326 20.10 4.88 -6.26
CA LYS A 326 19.12 3.82 -5.97
C LYS A 326 17.81 4.07 -6.74
N GLY A 327 17.37 3.09 -7.53
CA GLY A 327 16.17 3.20 -8.36
C GLY A 327 16.38 3.91 -9.70
N MET A 328 17.62 4.07 -10.16
CA MET A 328 17.93 4.47 -11.53
C MET A 328 18.17 3.23 -12.40
N ASP A 329 17.39 3.10 -13.46
CA ASP A 329 17.58 2.13 -14.53
C ASP A 329 17.95 2.86 -15.83
N TYR A 330 18.78 2.24 -16.66
CA TYR A 330 19.13 2.83 -17.95
C TYR A 330 19.22 1.78 -19.06
N PHE A 331 19.01 2.25 -20.28
CA PHE A 331 19.13 1.45 -21.48
C PHE A 331 19.81 2.27 -22.58
N VAL A 332 20.69 1.63 -23.34
CA VAL A 332 21.33 2.21 -24.52
C VAL A 332 20.86 1.44 -25.75
N SER A 333 20.44 2.15 -26.79
CA SER A 333 19.96 1.53 -28.03
C SER A 333 21.00 0.64 -28.69
N GLU A 334 20.55 -0.34 -29.49
CA GLU A 334 21.43 -1.27 -30.20
C GLU A 334 22.40 -0.55 -31.15
N ASP A 335 21.97 0.56 -31.75
CA ASP A 335 22.80 1.39 -32.63
C ASP A 335 23.75 2.33 -31.86
N ALA A 336 23.70 2.30 -30.53
CA ALA A 336 24.51 3.08 -29.60
C ALA A 336 24.43 4.60 -29.78
N LYS A 337 23.36 5.12 -30.39
CA LYS A 337 23.17 6.56 -30.65
C LYS A 337 22.13 7.22 -29.76
N SER A 338 21.39 6.44 -28.99
CA SER A 338 20.40 6.95 -28.04
C SER A 338 20.49 6.20 -26.72
N ALA A 339 20.21 6.90 -25.64
CA ALA A 339 20.16 6.34 -24.31
C ALA A 339 18.96 6.90 -23.55
N ILE A 340 18.35 6.08 -22.71
CA ILE A 340 17.25 6.44 -21.83
C ILE A 340 17.64 6.06 -20.41
N ALA A 341 17.33 6.94 -19.46
CA ALA A 341 17.41 6.64 -18.04
C ALA A 341 16.06 6.93 -17.39
N THR A 342 15.68 6.07 -16.46
CA THR A 342 14.49 6.22 -15.63
C THR A 342 14.92 6.25 -14.17
N ILE A 343 14.45 7.23 -13.41
CA ILE A 343 14.73 7.39 -11.99
C ILE A 343 13.40 7.32 -11.25
N SER A 344 13.26 6.35 -10.36
CA SER A 344 12.12 6.26 -9.45
C SER A 344 12.11 7.45 -8.48
N ILE A 345 10.95 8.08 -8.34
CA ILE A 345 10.74 9.17 -7.36
C ILE A 345 10.13 8.66 -6.04
N GLY A 346 10.04 7.33 -5.89
CA GLY A 346 9.42 6.65 -4.76
C GLY A 346 7.90 6.76 -4.76
N GLU A 347 7.27 6.12 -3.78
CA GLU A 347 5.83 6.22 -3.60
C GLU A 347 5.42 7.63 -3.17
N ILE A 348 4.40 8.16 -3.86
CA ILE A 348 3.83 9.47 -3.59
C ILE A 348 2.56 9.28 -2.75
N PRO A 349 2.44 9.96 -1.59
CA PRO A 349 1.23 9.86 -0.77
C PRO A 349 0.01 10.30 -1.58
N THR A 350 -1.11 9.61 -1.36
CA THR A 350 -2.40 9.97 -1.96
C THR A 350 -3.33 10.61 -0.94
N HIS A 351 -4.26 11.42 -1.41
CA HIS A 351 -5.28 12.07 -0.61
C HIS A 351 -6.60 12.18 -1.38
N THR A 352 -7.69 12.33 -0.64
CA THR A 352 -8.99 12.65 -1.21
C THR A 352 -9.12 14.16 -1.39
N SER A 353 -9.50 14.59 -2.60
CA SER A 353 -9.82 15.99 -2.89
C SER A 353 -11.06 16.09 -3.77
N THR A 354 -12.22 16.28 -3.14
CA THR A 354 -13.50 16.40 -3.85
C THR A 354 -13.52 17.59 -4.82
N PRO A 355 -13.82 17.37 -6.12
CA PRO A 355 -13.89 18.44 -7.09
C PRO A 355 -15.03 19.41 -6.78
N LYS A 356 -14.77 20.71 -6.96
CA LYS A 356 -15.74 21.78 -6.68
C LYS A 356 -16.24 22.51 -7.92
N TYR A 357 -15.48 22.45 -9.00
CA TYR A 357 -15.76 23.20 -10.22
C TYR A 357 -16.44 22.32 -11.25
N SER A 358 -17.38 22.88 -11.99
CA SER A 358 -17.76 22.34 -13.31
C SER A 358 -16.62 22.55 -14.31
N VAL A 359 -16.63 21.80 -15.42
CA VAL A 359 -15.66 22.02 -16.52
C VAL A 359 -15.70 23.47 -17.02
N TYR A 360 -16.90 24.08 -17.05
CA TYR A 360 -17.09 25.46 -17.47
C TYR A 360 -16.44 26.45 -16.49
N GLU A 361 -16.72 26.34 -15.20
CA GLU A 361 -16.16 27.24 -14.18
C GLU A 361 -14.63 27.10 -14.08
N ALA A 362 -14.11 25.86 -14.13
CA ALA A 362 -12.66 25.64 -14.13
C ALA A 362 -11.97 26.29 -15.36
N ARG A 363 -12.61 26.20 -16.53
CA ARG A 363 -12.12 26.83 -17.77
C ARG A 363 -12.13 28.35 -17.68
N GLU A 364 -13.19 28.93 -17.12
CA GLU A 364 -13.32 30.37 -16.93
C GLU A 364 -12.23 30.90 -15.99
N GLU A 365 -12.05 30.26 -14.83
CA GLU A 365 -11.03 30.62 -13.85
C GLU A 365 -9.61 30.50 -14.42
N LEU A 366 -9.29 29.40 -15.10
CA LEU A 366 -7.99 29.24 -15.77
C LEU A 366 -7.77 30.32 -16.84
N ASN A 367 -8.78 30.64 -17.65
CA ASN A 367 -8.68 31.72 -18.63
C ASN A 367 -8.41 33.07 -17.95
N ASN A 368 -9.16 33.41 -16.91
CA ASN A 368 -8.99 34.67 -16.18
C ASN A 368 -7.57 34.81 -15.60
N ILE A 369 -7.05 33.74 -14.99
CA ILE A 369 -5.70 33.72 -14.42
C ILE A 369 -4.64 33.87 -15.53
N PHE A 370 -4.71 33.07 -16.59
CA PHE A 370 -3.71 33.08 -17.66
C PHE A 370 -3.74 34.35 -18.51
N GLN A 371 -4.92 34.97 -18.70
CA GLN A 371 -5.04 36.28 -19.34
C GLN A 371 -4.41 37.38 -18.50
N ALA A 372 -4.62 37.37 -17.17
CA ALA A 372 -3.99 38.34 -16.27
C ALA A 372 -2.45 38.26 -16.30
N MET A 373 -1.91 37.05 -16.45
CA MET A 373 -0.47 36.80 -16.59
C MET A 373 0.05 36.99 -18.02
N LYS A 374 -0.83 37.23 -19.01
CA LYS A 374 -0.50 37.26 -20.45
C LYS A 374 0.19 35.98 -20.94
N ALA A 375 -0.20 34.84 -20.38
CA ALA A 375 0.30 33.52 -20.73
C ALA A 375 -0.73 32.74 -21.56
N ASN A 376 -0.25 31.81 -22.38
CA ASN A 376 -1.10 30.94 -23.18
C ASN A 376 -1.34 29.61 -22.44
N ILE A 377 -2.59 29.16 -22.42
CA ILE A 377 -2.99 27.85 -21.93
C ILE A 377 -3.83 27.14 -22.99
N ARG A 378 -3.58 25.85 -23.18
CA ARG A 378 -4.43 24.97 -23.99
C ARG A 378 -5.31 24.16 -23.07
N MET A 379 -6.58 24.04 -23.42
CA MET A 379 -7.55 23.30 -22.62
C MET A 379 -8.44 22.42 -23.49
N THR A 380 -8.64 21.18 -23.08
CA THR A 380 -9.47 20.20 -23.77
C THR A 380 -10.44 19.58 -22.77
N GLU A 381 -11.72 19.57 -23.11
CA GLU A 381 -12.74 18.89 -22.30
C GLU A 381 -12.78 17.42 -22.69
N GLU A 382 -12.70 16.55 -21.69
CA GLU A 382 -13.00 15.14 -21.82
C GLU A 382 -14.34 14.88 -21.14
N ARG A 383 -15.36 14.57 -21.93
CA ARG A 383 -16.69 14.28 -21.40
C ARG A 383 -16.72 12.90 -20.77
N GLY A 384 -17.40 12.82 -19.63
CA GLY A 384 -17.61 11.57 -18.95
C GLY A 384 -18.35 10.55 -19.84
N LYS A 385 -17.95 9.29 -19.71
CA LYS A 385 -18.62 8.15 -20.32
C LYS A 385 -19.20 7.29 -19.20
N PRO A 386 -20.48 6.88 -19.32
CA PRO A 386 -21.07 5.98 -18.34
C PRO A 386 -20.26 4.67 -18.29
N PRO A 387 -20.28 3.96 -17.15
CA PRO A 387 -19.65 2.65 -17.10
C PRO A 387 -20.33 1.74 -18.12
N GLN A 388 -19.54 0.92 -18.80
CA GLN A 388 -20.10 -0.19 -19.58
C GLN A 388 -20.41 -1.33 -18.62
N TYR A 389 -21.51 -2.00 -18.88
CA TYR A 389 -21.94 -3.16 -18.12
C TYR A 389 -21.74 -4.40 -19.00
N LYS A 390 -21.11 -5.43 -18.45
CA LYS A 390 -21.14 -6.78 -19.02
C LYS A 390 -22.20 -7.57 -18.31
N THR A 391 -23.14 -8.10 -19.07
CA THR A 391 -24.12 -9.07 -18.56
C THR A 391 -23.46 -10.45 -18.57
N SER A 392 -23.50 -11.13 -17.44
CA SER A 392 -23.03 -12.51 -17.31
C SER A 392 -23.84 -13.44 -18.22
N ALA A 393 -23.27 -14.59 -18.59
CA ALA A 393 -23.85 -15.54 -19.55
C ALA A 393 -25.21 -16.11 -19.10
N ASN A 394 -25.48 -16.07 -17.80
CA ASN A 394 -26.75 -16.45 -17.16
C ASN A 394 -27.84 -15.35 -17.26
N GLY A 395 -27.50 -14.14 -17.74
CA GLY A 395 -28.44 -13.03 -17.92
C GLY A 395 -28.88 -12.31 -16.64
N LEU A 396 -28.35 -12.73 -15.47
CA LEU A 396 -28.78 -12.25 -14.15
C LEU A 396 -27.83 -11.21 -13.54
N ASP A 397 -26.54 -11.30 -13.84
CA ASP A 397 -25.54 -10.42 -13.25
C ASP A 397 -25.09 -9.35 -14.27
N THR A 398 -25.07 -8.08 -13.86
CA THR A 398 -24.47 -6.99 -14.64
C THR A 398 -23.28 -6.44 -13.88
N GLU A 399 -22.09 -6.68 -14.39
CA GLU A 399 -20.84 -6.18 -13.82
C GLU A 399 -20.38 -4.93 -14.56
N ILE A 400 -19.93 -3.92 -13.82
CA ILE A 400 -19.25 -2.78 -14.43
C ILE A 400 -17.92 -3.28 -14.98
N VAL A 401 -17.66 -3.06 -16.26
CA VAL A 401 -16.36 -3.33 -16.85
C VAL A 401 -15.36 -2.33 -16.26
N PRO A 402 -14.32 -2.77 -15.53
CA PRO A 402 -13.33 -1.87 -14.95
C PRO A 402 -12.70 -0.96 -16.01
N GLY A 403 -12.48 0.30 -15.67
CA GLY A 403 -11.85 1.28 -16.58
C GLY A 403 -12.76 1.84 -17.68
N THR A 404 -14.04 1.48 -17.72
CA THR A 404 -14.97 2.00 -18.76
C THR A 404 -15.68 3.30 -18.38
N ARG A 405 -15.83 3.58 -17.07
CA ARG A 405 -16.32 4.87 -16.61
C ARG A 405 -15.22 5.92 -16.78
N VAL A 406 -15.49 6.91 -17.62
CA VAL A 406 -14.67 8.11 -17.74
C VAL A 406 -15.40 9.21 -16.99
N TYR A 407 -14.70 9.90 -16.10
CA TYR A 407 -15.24 11.08 -15.42
C TYR A 407 -14.97 12.32 -16.26
N SER A 408 -15.98 13.19 -16.35
CA SER A 408 -15.80 14.49 -16.99
C SER A 408 -14.65 15.23 -16.35
N ASN A 409 -13.76 15.78 -17.18
CA ASN A 409 -12.62 16.54 -16.71
C ASN A 409 -12.18 17.59 -17.74
N LEU A 410 -11.46 18.59 -17.25
CA LEU A 410 -10.79 19.61 -18.06
C LEU A 410 -9.29 19.32 -18.05
N LYS A 411 -8.75 18.83 -19.17
CA LYS A 411 -7.30 18.74 -19.38
C LYS A 411 -6.75 20.11 -19.73
N PHE A 412 -5.60 20.43 -19.17
CA PHE A 412 -4.89 21.66 -19.47
C PHE A 412 -3.42 21.39 -19.74
N SER A 413 -2.83 22.23 -20.58
CA SER A 413 -1.39 22.25 -20.78
C SER A 413 -0.89 23.66 -21.07
N PHE A 414 0.27 24.02 -20.52
CA PHE A 414 0.92 25.29 -20.79
C PHE A 414 2.44 25.18 -20.61
N SER A 415 3.16 26.17 -21.16
CA SER A 415 4.60 26.28 -21.04
C SER A 415 4.96 27.48 -20.16
N SER A 416 6.02 27.36 -19.38
CA SER A 416 6.53 28.44 -18.52
C SER A 416 8.03 28.35 -18.33
N GLU A 417 8.67 29.49 -18.10
CA GLU A 417 10.07 29.57 -17.64
C GLU A 417 10.18 29.34 -16.11
N TYR A 418 9.06 29.46 -15.39
CA TYR A 418 9.03 29.29 -13.94
C TYR A 418 9.00 27.80 -13.56
N PRO A 419 9.76 27.39 -12.51
CA PRO A 419 9.77 26.01 -12.02
C PRO A 419 8.46 25.61 -11.32
N PRO A 420 8.24 24.30 -11.09
CA PRO A 420 6.97 23.79 -10.56
C PRO A 420 6.51 24.40 -9.24
N GLY A 421 7.45 24.75 -8.35
CA GLY A 421 7.14 25.36 -7.05
C GLY A 421 6.39 26.70 -7.15
N ASP A 422 6.67 27.50 -8.18
CA ASP A 422 6.03 28.81 -8.36
C ASP A 422 4.55 28.68 -8.77
N TRP A 423 4.19 27.55 -9.37
CA TRP A 423 2.83 27.25 -9.82
C TRP A 423 1.97 26.58 -8.74
N LEU A 424 2.57 26.13 -7.63
CA LEU A 424 1.87 25.39 -6.57
C LEU A 424 0.65 26.14 -6.02
N SER A 425 0.79 27.45 -5.79
CA SER A 425 -0.30 28.30 -5.29
C SER A 425 -1.48 28.39 -6.27
N LEU A 426 -1.22 28.31 -7.58
CA LEU A 426 -2.26 28.25 -8.60
C LEU A 426 -2.94 26.89 -8.58
N PHE A 427 -2.17 25.80 -8.56
CA PHE A 427 -2.73 24.44 -8.58
C PHE A 427 -3.60 24.14 -7.35
N LYS A 428 -3.21 24.61 -6.16
CA LYS A 428 -4.00 24.47 -4.93
C LYS A 428 -5.37 25.16 -4.96
N LYS A 429 -5.61 26.09 -5.90
CA LYS A 429 -6.94 26.72 -6.07
C LYS A 429 -7.98 25.78 -6.66
N PHE A 430 -7.58 24.66 -7.26
CA PHE A 430 -8.46 23.74 -7.96
C PHE A 430 -8.53 22.38 -7.23
N PRO A 431 -9.50 22.16 -6.33
CA PRO A 431 -9.74 20.84 -5.76
C PRO A 431 -10.09 19.83 -6.86
N GLY A 432 -9.53 18.63 -6.77
CA GLY A 432 -9.69 17.59 -7.78
C GLY A 432 -8.75 17.77 -8.98
N LEU A 433 -7.70 18.58 -8.83
CA LEU A 433 -6.62 18.71 -9.81
C LEU A 433 -5.58 17.61 -9.64
N GLU A 434 -5.18 17.02 -10.76
CA GLU A 434 -4.10 16.04 -10.86
C GLU A 434 -3.07 16.52 -11.88
N ILE A 435 -1.80 16.50 -11.50
CA ILE A 435 -0.68 16.72 -12.43
C ILE A 435 -0.37 15.40 -13.11
N LEU A 436 -0.43 15.40 -14.45
CA LEU A 436 -0.23 14.21 -15.27
C LEU A 436 1.23 14.05 -15.67
N ASN A 437 1.85 15.14 -16.12
CA ASN A 437 3.22 15.11 -16.61
C ASN A 437 3.85 16.51 -16.50
N LEU A 438 5.14 16.53 -16.16
CA LEU A 438 5.99 17.70 -16.15
C LEU A 438 7.15 17.44 -17.10
N THR A 439 7.29 18.23 -18.15
CA THR A 439 8.39 18.07 -19.11
C THR A 439 9.29 19.28 -19.11
N PHE A 440 10.57 19.11 -18.83
CA PHE A 440 11.58 20.15 -18.94
C PHE A 440 12.36 20.01 -20.24
N THR A 441 12.51 21.12 -20.97
CA THR A 441 13.35 21.22 -22.17
C THR A 441 14.64 21.98 -21.83
N PRO A 442 15.78 21.29 -21.66
CA PRO A 442 17.02 21.89 -21.17
C PRO A 442 17.51 23.07 -22.01
N ASP A 443 17.52 22.92 -23.33
CA ASP A 443 18.03 23.93 -24.27
C ASP A 443 17.34 25.29 -24.16
N LYS A 444 16.04 25.28 -23.80
CA LYS A 444 15.22 26.49 -23.69
C LYS A 444 14.98 26.90 -22.25
N SER A 445 15.33 26.05 -21.29
CA SER A 445 14.94 26.20 -19.87
C SER A 445 13.43 26.42 -19.70
N ILE A 446 12.62 25.72 -20.52
CA ILE A 446 11.16 25.81 -20.50
C ILE A 446 10.58 24.55 -19.85
N TRP A 447 9.65 24.76 -18.94
CA TRP A 447 8.80 23.75 -18.33
C TRP A 447 7.48 23.66 -19.09
N ASN A 448 7.03 22.45 -19.38
CA ASN A 448 5.70 22.16 -19.89
C ASN A 448 4.92 21.41 -18.81
N TYR A 449 3.76 21.95 -18.47
CA TYR A 449 2.87 21.41 -17.46
C TYR A 449 1.69 20.77 -18.15
N GLU A 450 1.35 19.55 -17.76
CA GLU A 450 0.14 18.85 -18.17
C GLU A 450 -0.61 18.36 -16.94
N GLY A 451 -1.90 18.66 -16.88
CA GLY A 451 -2.75 18.27 -15.78
C GLY A 451 -4.21 18.17 -16.19
N LYS A 452 -5.04 17.71 -15.27
CA LYS A 452 -6.49 17.64 -15.43
C LYS A 452 -7.19 18.08 -14.16
N ILE A 453 -8.38 18.65 -14.32
CA ILE A 453 -9.27 19.03 -13.22
C ILE A 453 -10.56 18.24 -13.39
N TYR A 454 -10.88 17.40 -12.41
CA TYR A 454 -12.12 16.62 -12.41
C TYR A 454 -13.33 17.53 -12.22
N GLU A 455 -14.46 17.17 -12.84
CA GLU A 455 -15.73 17.88 -12.68
C GLU A 455 -16.43 17.48 -11.37
N ALA A 456 -17.04 18.45 -10.70
CA ALA A 456 -17.92 18.20 -9.56
C ALA A 456 -19.15 17.37 -9.97
N ILE A 457 -19.33 16.20 -9.35
CA ILE A 457 -20.58 15.44 -9.48
C ILE A 457 -21.62 16.13 -8.59
N ARG A 458 -22.66 16.69 -9.21
CA ARG A 458 -23.82 17.26 -8.51
C ARG A 458 -24.85 16.20 -8.16
#